data_AF-A0A1I6LSP3-F1
#
_entry.id   AF-A0A1I6LSP3-F1
#
_cell.length_a   1.000
_cell.length_b   1.000
_cell.length_c   1.000
_cell.angle_alpha   90.00
_cell.angle_beta   90.00
_cell.angle_gamma   90.00
#
_symmetry.space_group_name_H-M   'P 1'
#
loop_
_entity.id
_entity.type
_entity.pdbx_description
1 polymer ?
#
loop_
_entity_poly.entity_id
_entity_poly.type
_entity_poly.pdbx_seq_one_letter_code
_entity_poly.pdbx_strand_id
1 'polypeptide(L)'
;MKILLTALLATALAAPLAAQGTKAFLGRWDITVTPATGKPYPQWIELTDTGGRIEGRVQPRGGAWHPITSAHMESGKLIVTVGEASPGSLLTWELTSTSPGKLAGTEMRGGVAGPMLAGLKAPSLDRPAPDKWTKPRALFDGKDLQGWEPIGNVDNNRWVARDGELVNDNPEVPGQRTHGAANIMTTETFQDFKLHIEVNCPEGGNSGIYLRGRYELQVGTEGGKLPSHEMGAIYSYFPPPEGAENGLGRWTTFDVTLVGRHVTVLRDGKMYHDNVEIPGPTGGALDSNEAEPGPFYLQGDHHGVIAYRNITISVPKK
;
A
#
# COMPACT_ATOMS: atom_id res chain seq x y z
N MET A 1 18.19 53.61 56.03
CA MET A 1 17.05 52.89 55.44
C MET A 1 17.42 52.55 54.00
N LYS A 2 18.00 51.36 53.76
CA LYS A 2 18.46 50.91 52.43
C LYS A 2 17.46 49.88 51.91
N ILE A 3 16.86 50.18 50.77
CA ILE A 3 15.88 49.35 50.07
C ILE A 3 16.64 48.19 49.41
N LEU A 4 16.34 46.95 49.80
CA LEU A 4 16.79 45.76 49.09
C LEU A 4 15.79 45.49 47.94
N LEU A 5 16.25 45.63 46.70
CA LEU A 5 15.53 45.14 45.52
C LEU A 5 15.81 43.64 45.39
N THR A 6 14.80 42.81 45.61
CA THR A 6 14.83 41.38 45.30
C THR A 6 14.56 41.23 43.80
N ALA A 7 15.57 40.82 43.04
CA ALA A 7 15.39 40.44 41.64
C ALA A 7 14.73 39.05 41.58
N LEU A 8 13.48 38.99 41.12
CA LEU A 8 12.85 37.73 40.71
C LEU A 8 13.55 37.23 39.45
N LEU A 9 14.32 36.15 39.57
CA LEU A 9 14.80 35.39 38.41
C LEU A 9 13.61 34.63 37.84
N ALA A 10 13.03 35.12 36.74
CA ALA A 10 12.09 34.35 35.95
C ALA A 10 12.86 33.23 35.25
N THR A 11 12.72 31.99 35.72
CA THR A 11 13.13 30.80 34.98
C THR A 11 12.20 30.65 33.77
N ALA A 12 12.61 31.22 32.64
CA ALA A 12 11.98 30.93 31.37
C ALA A 12 12.16 29.43 31.08
N LEU A 13 11.04 28.69 31.08
CA LEU A 13 11.00 27.31 30.60
C LEU A 13 11.53 27.26 29.17
N ALA A 14 12.73 26.71 29.00
CA ALA A 14 13.29 26.40 27.69
C ALA A 14 12.64 25.12 27.13
N ALA A 15 11.37 25.22 26.75
CA ALA A 15 10.72 24.33 25.80
C ALA A 15 9.63 25.14 25.10
N PRO A 16 9.84 25.61 23.85
CA PRO A 16 9.17 24.90 22.75
C PRO A 16 9.84 24.96 21.35
N LEU A 17 11.11 25.37 21.17
CA LEU A 17 11.67 25.42 19.79
C LEU A 17 11.88 24.03 19.16
N ALA A 18 12.30 23.03 19.94
CA ALA A 18 12.51 21.67 19.43
C ALA A 18 11.19 20.99 19.03
N ALA A 19 10.11 21.20 19.79
CA ALA A 19 8.78 20.64 19.51
C ALA A 19 8.07 21.31 18.32
N GLN A 20 8.55 22.48 17.87
CA GLN A 20 8.00 23.18 16.71
C GLN A 20 8.56 22.66 15.39
N GLY A 21 9.77 22.08 15.40
CA GLY A 21 10.42 21.52 14.21
C GLY A 21 9.88 20.16 13.76
N THR A 22 9.43 19.32 14.70
CA THR A 22 8.98 17.94 14.40
C THR A 22 7.58 17.87 13.78
N LYS A 23 6.70 18.82 14.12
CA LYS A 23 5.30 18.86 13.63
C LYS A 23 5.18 18.85 12.12
N ALA A 24 6.15 19.45 11.42
CA ALA A 24 6.19 19.50 9.96
C ALA A 24 6.34 18.11 9.30
N PHE A 25 6.78 17.10 10.06
CA PHE A 25 7.00 15.74 9.58
C PHE A 25 5.89 14.77 10.00
N LEU A 26 5.02 15.14 10.96
CA LEU A 26 4.00 14.23 11.48
C LEU A 26 2.88 13.94 10.47
N GLY A 27 2.28 12.77 10.60
CA GLY A 27 1.18 12.17 9.84
C GLY A 27 1.64 11.28 8.69
N ARG A 28 0.74 11.04 7.73
CA ARG A 28 0.92 10.12 6.59
C ARG A 28 1.54 10.81 5.38
N TRP A 29 2.41 10.12 4.66
CA TRP A 29 3.17 10.64 3.53
C TRP A 29 3.33 9.63 2.41
N ASP A 30 2.98 10.08 1.22
CA ASP A 30 3.22 9.42 -0.05
C ASP A 30 4.67 9.67 -0.47
N ILE A 31 5.49 8.63 -0.50
CA ILE A 31 6.92 8.74 -0.78
C ILE A 31 7.23 8.17 -2.17
N THR A 32 7.76 9.01 -3.05
CA THR A 32 8.39 8.56 -4.29
C THR A 32 9.89 8.44 -4.08
N VAL A 33 10.41 7.24 -4.33
CA VAL A 33 11.83 6.95 -4.23
C VAL A 33 12.43 6.96 -5.63
N THR A 34 13.48 7.75 -5.82
CA THR A 34 14.18 7.89 -7.10
C THR A 34 15.61 7.37 -6.98
N PRO A 35 15.90 6.15 -7.46
CA PRO A 35 17.25 5.62 -7.48
C PRO A 35 18.13 6.34 -8.52
N ALA A 36 19.45 6.25 -8.36
CA ALA A 36 20.40 6.77 -9.34
C ALA A 36 20.27 6.08 -10.70
N THR A 37 19.85 4.81 -10.70
CA THR A 37 19.58 3.99 -11.89
C THR A 37 18.28 3.22 -11.71
N GLY A 38 17.50 3.09 -12.78
CA GLY A 38 16.21 2.40 -12.76
C GLY A 38 15.04 3.37 -12.68
N LYS A 39 13.83 2.82 -12.51
CA LYS A 39 12.59 3.60 -12.44
C LYS A 39 12.29 4.01 -10.99
N PRO A 40 11.70 5.20 -10.77
CA PRO A 40 11.13 5.55 -9.48
C PRO A 40 10.10 4.51 -9.03
N TYR A 41 9.93 4.38 -7.72
CA TYR A 41 8.99 3.45 -7.11
C TYR A 41 8.34 4.02 -5.85
N PRO A 42 7.15 3.54 -5.49
CA PRO A 42 6.45 4.01 -4.31
C PRO A 42 6.97 3.40 -3.02
N GLN A 43 6.93 4.20 -1.97
CA GLN A 43 6.92 3.83 -0.57
C GLN A 43 5.92 4.74 0.16
N TRP A 44 5.68 4.47 1.43
CA TRP A 44 4.81 5.30 2.26
C TRP A 44 5.28 5.28 3.71
N ILE A 45 5.01 6.35 4.45
CA ILE A 45 5.34 6.44 5.88
C ILE A 45 4.27 7.19 6.67
N GLU A 46 4.02 6.73 7.89
CA GLU A 46 3.23 7.43 8.89
C GLU A 46 4.07 7.69 10.12
N LEU A 47 4.07 8.95 10.58
CA LEU A 47 4.80 9.41 11.74
C LEU A 47 3.85 10.03 12.76
N THR A 48 3.95 9.64 14.02
CA THR A 48 3.15 10.16 15.13
C THR A 48 4.05 10.67 16.24
N ASP A 49 3.53 11.56 17.07
CA ASP A 49 4.20 12.03 18.28
C ASP A 49 3.51 11.44 19.51
N THR A 50 4.23 10.57 20.22
CA THR A 50 3.78 9.94 21.46
C THR A 50 4.62 10.49 22.62
N GLY A 51 4.16 11.59 23.23
CA GLY A 51 4.81 12.16 24.41
C GLY A 51 6.21 12.74 24.15
N GLY A 52 6.43 13.32 22.97
CA GLY A 52 7.70 13.92 22.54
C GLY A 52 8.63 12.95 21.80
N ARG A 53 8.23 11.67 21.66
CA ARG A 53 8.93 10.67 20.86
C ARG A 53 8.22 10.50 19.52
N ILE A 54 8.97 10.59 18.43
CA ILE A 54 8.46 10.25 17.11
C ILE A 54 8.44 8.73 16.95
N GLU A 55 7.25 8.21 16.68
CA GLU A 55 6.98 6.81 16.37
C GLU A 55 6.33 6.73 14.99
N GLY A 56 6.14 5.52 14.46
CA GLY A 56 5.57 5.38 13.13
C GLY A 56 5.77 4.02 12.50
N ARG A 57 5.36 3.93 11.25
CA ARG A 57 5.50 2.76 10.39
C ARG A 57 5.80 3.17 8.96
N VAL A 58 6.48 2.28 8.25
CA VAL A 58 6.85 2.43 6.84
C VAL A 58 6.29 1.27 6.05
N GLN A 59 5.77 1.57 4.87
CA GLN A 59 5.46 0.57 3.85
C GLN A 59 6.59 0.60 2.80
N PRO A 60 7.42 -0.46 2.73
CA PRO A 60 8.40 -0.60 1.66
C PRO A 60 7.74 -0.86 0.30
N ARG A 61 8.54 -0.86 -0.77
CA ARG A 61 8.07 -1.07 -2.15
C ARG A 61 7.26 -2.37 -2.30
N GLY A 62 7.62 -3.42 -1.57
CA GLY A 62 6.94 -4.71 -1.57
C GLY A 62 7.02 -5.35 -0.20
N GLY A 63 6.16 -6.34 0.05
CA GLY A 63 6.00 -6.97 1.36
C GLY A 63 5.21 -6.12 2.35
N ALA A 64 5.20 -6.54 3.61
CA ALA A 64 4.43 -5.92 4.68
C ALA A 64 5.01 -4.58 5.14
N TRP A 65 4.14 -3.72 5.69
CA TRP A 65 4.59 -2.57 6.46
C TRP A 65 5.26 -3.06 7.76
N HIS A 66 6.13 -2.23 8.33
CA HIS A 66 6.74 -2.48 9.64
C HIS A 66 6.94 -1.18 10.41
N PRO A 67 7.03 -1.22 11.75
CA PRO A 67 7.34 -0.04 12.54
C PRO A 67 8.72 0.52 12.17
N ILE A 68 8.89 1.83 12.32
CA ILE A 68 10.22 2.45 12.32
C ILE A 68 10.98 2.03 13.59
N THR A 69 12.30 1.92 13.51
CA THR A 69 13.14 1.60 14.67
C THR A 69 13.32 2.82 15.58
N SER A 70 13.54 3.99 15.00
CA SER A 70 13.74 5.24 15.73
C SER A 70 13.55 6.46 14.83
N ALA A 71 13.29 7.61 15.42
CA ALA A 71 13.32 8.89 14.74
C ALA A 71 13.82 10.00 15.66
N HIS A 72 14.65 10.89 15.15
CA HIS A 72 15.16 12.05 15.90
C HIS A 72 15.53 13.21 14.97
N MET A 73 15.57 14.42 15.51
CA MET A 73 16.02 15.60 14.78
C MET A 73 17.53 15.72 14.84
N GLU A 74 18.17 15.98 13.70
CA GLU A 74 19.60 16.29 13.61
C GLU A 74 19.80 17.40 12.58
N SER A 75 20.43 18.50 12.97
CA SER A 75 20.77 19.61 12.06
C SER A 75 19.59 20.12 11.19
N GLY A 76 18.38 20.16 11.76
CA GLY A 76 17.16 20.60 11.06
C GLY A 76 16.51 19.55 10.15
N LYS A 77 17.09 18.35 10.04
CA LYS A 77 16.50 17.19 9.36
C LYS A 77 15.85 16.25 10.36
N LEU A 78 14.83 15.52 9.93
CA LEU A 78 14.34 14.34 10.63
C LEU A 78 15.11 13.12 10.12
N ILE A 79 15.81 12.43 11.02
CA ILE A 79 16.49 11.17 10.75
C ILE A 79 15.55 10.05 11.20
N VAL A 80 15.08 9.23 10.26
CA VAL A 80 14.20 8.09 10.53
C VAL A 80 14.95 6.80 10.26
N THR A 81 15.17 5.97 11.27
CA THR A 81 15.68 4.61 11.06
C THR A 81 14.51 3.71 10.71
N VAL A 82 14.44 3.31 9.43
CA VAL A 82 13.35 2.46 8.95
C VAL A 82 13.63 0.98 9.19
N GLY A 83 14.90 0.57 9.28
CA GLY A 83 15.27 -0.81 9.63
C GLY A 83 16.77 -1.08 9.42
N GLU A 84 17.13 -2.35 9.26
CA GLU A 84 18.48 -2.75 8.87
C GLU A 84 18.58 -2.93 7.35
N ALA A 85 19.61 -2.36 6.73
CA ALA A 85 19.95 -2.57 5.33
C ALA A 85 20.71 -3.88 5.11
N SER A 86 21.56 -4.25 6.07
CA SER A 86 22.30 -5.51 6.16
C SER A 86 22.72 -5.72 7.61
N PRO A 87 23.19 -6.91 8.03
CA PRO A 87 23.67 -7.11 9.39
C PRO A 87 24.70 -6.05 9.78
N GLY A 88 24.40 -5.27 10.81
CA GLY A 88 25.25 -4.18 11.30
C GLY A 88 25.20 -2.86 10.50
N SER A 89 24.33 -2.72 9.51
CA SER A 89 24.15 -1.48 8.73
C SER A 89 22.69 -1.02 8.78
N LEU A 90 22.47 0.21 9.21
CA LEU A 90 21.14 0.81 9.26
C LEU A 90 20.69 1.31 7.87
N LEU A 91 19.38 1.25 7.65
CA LEU A 91 18.67 1.96 6.60
C LEU A 91 17.99 3.17 7.26
N THR A 92 18.44 4.38 6.92
CA THR A 92 17.88 5.61 7.47
C THR A 92 17.38 6.53 6.37
N TRP A 93 16.34 7.31 6.65
CA TRP A 93 15.88 8.39 5.79
C TRP A 93 16.22 9.71 6.44
N GLU A 94 16.95 10.56 5.72
CA GLU A 94 17.19 11.95 6.12
C GLU A 94 16.18 12.85 5.42
N LEU A 95 15.19 13.35 6.17
CA LEU A 95 14.06 14.10 5.63
C LEU A 95 14.14 15.58 6.03
N THR A 96 13.77 16.45 5.10
CA THR A 96 13.60 17.89 5.29
C THR A 96 12.21 18.30 4.85
N SER A 97 11.50 19.09 5.66
CA SER A 97 10.28 19.75 5.21
C SER A 97 10.63 20.96 4.36
N THR A 98 10.34 20.88 3.05
CA THR A 98 10.70 21.93 2.08
C THR A 98 9.62 23.00 1.97
N SER A 99 8.37 22.62 2.19
CA SER A 99 7.21 23.50 2.32
C SER A 99 6.09 22.76 3.06
N PRO A 100 5.00 23.43 3.50
CA PRO A 100 3.83 22.74 4.03
C PRO A 100 3.38 21.62 3.08
N GLY A 101 3.26 20.41 3.61
CA GLY A 101 2.84 19.22 2.87
C GLY A 101 3.84 18.65 1.87
N LYS A 102 5.11 19.08 1.89
CA LYS A 102 6.19 18.51 1.07
C LYS A 102 7.41 18.16 1.89
N LEU A 103 7.95 16.96 1.65
CA LEU A 103 9.24 16.51 2.14
C LEU A 103 10.19 16.27 0.98
N ALA A 104 11.47 16.51 1.21
CA ALA A 104 12.55 16.01 0.39
C ALA A 104 13.54 15.27 1.29
N GLY A 105 14.23 14.28 0.76
CA GLY A 105 15.20 13.54 1.56
C GLY A 105 16.08 12.60 0.77
N THR A 106 16.90 11.87 1.51
CA THR A 106 17.80 10.84 0.98
C THR A 106 17.68 9.60 1.84
N GLU A 107 17.58 8.44 1.21
CA GLU A 107 17.79 7.17 1.90
C GLU A 107 19.31 6.93 2.04
N MET A 108 19.76 6.64 3.26
CA MET A 108 21.14 6.33 3.59
C MET A 108 21.24 4.85 3.95
N ARG A 109 22.31 4.20 3.47
CA ARG A 109 22.65 2.80 3.77
C ARG A 109 24.02 2.77 4.40
N GLY A 110 24.08 2.52 5.71
CA GLY A 110 25.36 2.51 6.45
C GLY A 110 26.14 3.83 6.32
N GLY A 111 25.43 4.96 6.27
CA GLY A 111 26.02 6.29 6.08
C GLY A 111 26.33 6.68 4.64
N VAL A 112 26.11 5.80 3.66
CA VAL A 112 26.27 6.11 2.24
C VAL A 112 24.94 6.59 1.66
N ALA A 113 24.96 7.73 0.97
CA ALA A 113 23.80 8.28 0.29
C ALA A 113 23.33 7.37 -0.85
N GLY A 114 22.06 7.03 -0.83
CA GLY A 114 21.36 6.22 -1.82
C GLY A 114 20.29 7.01 -2.57
N PRO A 115 19.10 6.44 -2.80
CA PRO A 115 18.06 7.08 -3.60
C PRO A 115 17.51 8.37 -2.96
N MET A 116 17.04 9.28 -3.81
CA MET A 116 16.33 10.48 -3.39
C MET A 116 14.89 10.16 -3.00
N LEU A 117 14.38 10.85 -2.00
CA LEU A 117 13.03 10.73 -1.48
C LEU A 117 12.28 12.03 -1.74
N ALA A 118 11.11 11.94 -2.35
CA ALA A 118 10.16 13.04 -2.46
C ALA A 118 8.87 12.64 -1.75
N GLY A 119 8.48 13.39 -0.73
CA GLY A 119 7.27 13.12 0.05
C GLY A 119 6.19 14.15 -0.22
N LEU A 120 4.97 13.69 -0.49
CA LEU A 120 3.76 14.50 -0.48
C LEU A 120 2.89 14.08 0.69
N LYS A 121 2.23 15.06 1.30
CA LYS A 121 1.29 14.76 2.38
C LYS A 121 0.16 13.90 1.84
N ALA A 122 -0.04 12.73 2.43
CA ALA A 122 -1.11 11.84 1.99
C ALA A 122 -2.46 12.55 2.15
N PRO A 123 -3.33 12.53 1.13
CA PRO A 123 -4.65 13.14 1.20
C PRO A 123 -5.52 12.44 2.26
N SER A 124 -6.53 13.14 2.80
CA SER A 124 -7.46 12.52 3.76
C SER A 124 -8.32 11.43 3.10
N LEU A 125 -8.84 11.71 1.89
CA LEU A 125 -9.73 10.84 1.12
C LEU A 125 -11.01 10.38 1.86
N ASP A 126 -11.34 11.02 2.97
CA ASP A 126 -12.59 10.80 3.69
C ASP A 126 -13.72 11.61 3.03
N ARG A 127 -14.71 10.91 2.48
CA ARG A 127 -15.88 11.50 1.82
C ARG A 127 -17.06 10.53 1.85
N PRO A 128 -18.31 11.03 1.84
CA PRO A 128 -19.48 10.17 1.79
C PRO A 128 -19.53 9.35 0.50
N ALA A 129 -20.10 8.15 0.60
CA ALA A 129 -20.36 7.31 -0.56
C ALA A 129 -21.34 7.98 -1.53
N PRO A 130 -21.13 7.84 -2.86
CA PRO A 130 -22.09 8.29 -3.86
C PRO A 130 -23.47 7.64 -3.70
N ASP A 131 -24.53 8.46 -3.82
CA ASP A 131 -25.93 8.01 -3.75
C ASP A 131 -26.34 7.10 -4.92
N LYS A 132 -25.72 7.29 -6.09
CA LYS A 132 -26.10 6.62 -7.33
C LYS A 132 -24.89 6.08 -8.06
N TRP A 133 -25.00 4.81 -8.45
CA TRP A 133 -24.00 4.07 -9.19
C TRP A 133 -24.53 3.72 -10.59
N THR A 134 -23.64 3.58 -11.56
CA THR A 134 -23.97 3.03 -12.88
C THR A 134 -24.46 1.58 -12.74
N LYS A 135 -25.08 1.04 -13.79
CA LYS A 135 -25.23 -0.43 -13.88
C LYS A 135 -23.84 -1.06 -14.00
N PRO A 136 -23.61 -2.27 -13.46
CA PRO A 136 -22.35 -2.99 -13.65
C PRO A 136 -22.06 -3.20 -15.14
N ARG A 137 -20.82 -2.97 -15.54
CA ARG A 137 -20.29 -3.35 -16.85
C ARG A 137 -19.10 -4.28 -16.69
N ALA A 138 -18.88 -5.17 -17.65
CA ALA A 138 -17.72 -6.05 -17.65
C ALA A 138 -16.42 -5.24 -17.87
N LEU A 139 -15.36 -5.66 -17.16
CA LEU A 139 -13.97 -5.31 -17.44
C LEU A 139 -13.23 -6.42 -18.20
N PHE A 140 -13.79 -7.62 -18.23
CA PHE A 140 -13.29 -8.76 -19.00
C PHE A 140 -14.47 -9.49 -19.62
N ASP A 141 -14.40 -9.76 -20.93
CA ASP A 141 -15.50 -10.30 -21.71
C ASP A 141 -15.38 -11.82 -21.97
N GLY A 142 -14.32 -12.45 -21.44
CA GLY A 142 -14.07 -13.88 -21.58
C GLY A 142 -13.30 -14.28 -22.84
N LYS A 143 -12.94 -13.35 -23.73
CA LYS A 143 -12.44 -13.70 -25.07
C LYS A 143 -10.96 -13.40 -25.26
N ASP A 144 -10.52 -12.23 -24.83
CA ASP A 144 -9.14 -11.78 -25.00
C ASP A 144 -8.75 -10.80 -23.88
N LEU A 145 -7.51 -10.30 -23.94
CA LEU A 145 -6.99 -9.35 -22.97
C LEU A 145 -7.33 -7.90 -23.31
N GLN A 146 -8.30 -7.63 -24.18
CA GLN A 146 -8.68 -6.25 -24.50
C GLN A 146 -9.07 -5.49 -23.23
N GLY A 147 -8.49 -4.31 -23.07
CA GLY A 147 -8.66 -3.50 -21.86
C GLY A 147 -7.66 -3.83 -20.75
N TRP A 148 -6.79 -4.82 -20.94
CA TRP A 148 -5.75 -5.23 -19.99
C TRP A 148 -4.36 -5.22 -20.62
N GLU A 149 -3.34 -4.88 -19.84
CA GLU A 149 -1.95 -4.89 -20.30
C GLU A 149 -1.00 -5.48 -19.25
N PRO A 150 0.00 -6.29 -19.68
CA PRO A 150 1.00 -6.83 -18.78
C PRO A 150 1.95 -5.74 -18.29
N ILE A 151 2.38 -5.84 -17.03
CA ILE A 151 3.35 -4.97 -16.38
C ILE A 151 4.38 -5.77 -15.60
N GLY A 152 5.46 -5.12 -15.19
CA GLY A 152 6.57 -5.80 -14.51
C GLY A 152 7.37 -6.65 -15.50
N ASN A 153 7.35 -7.97 -15.33
CA ASN A 153 8.08 -8.91 -16.18
C ASN A 153 7.33 -9.24 -17.49
N VAL A 154 7.12 -8.23 -18.33
CA VAL A 154 6.31 -8.33 -19.56
C VAL A 154 6.81 -9.42 -20.52
N ASP A 155 8.13 -9.65 -20.57
CA ASP A 155 8.73 -10.69 -21.41
C ASP A 155 8.36 -12.12 -20.95
N ASN A 156 7.93 -12.29 -19.70
CA ASN A 156 7.37 -13.53 -19.15
C ASN A 156 5.87 -13.39 -18.87
N ASN A 157 5.11 -12.85 -19.82
CA ASN A 157 3.66 -12.79 -19.71
C ASN A 157 3.04 -14.19 -19.76
N ARG A 158 2.27 -14.54 -18.72
CA ARG A 158 1.53 -15.81 -18.58
C ARG A 158 0.01 -15.63 -18.55
N TRP A 159 -0.46 -14.39 -18.73
CA TRP A 159 -1.88 -14.09 -18.77
C TRP A 159 -2.49 -14.50 -20.11
N VAL A 160 -3.60 -15.23 -20.04
CA VAL A 160 -4.36 -15.69 -21.20
C VAL A 160 -5.86 -15.60 -20.92
N ALA A 161 -6.64 -15.35 -21.97
CA ALA A 161 -8.08 -15.63 -21.94
C ALA A 161 -8.28 -17.09 -22.35
N ARG A 162 -8.84 -17.91 -21.47
CA ARG A 162 -9.08 -19.34 -21.69
C ARG A 162 -10.41 -19.73 -21.08
N ASP A 163 -11.28 -20.36 -21.87
CA ASP A 163 -12.57 -20.89 -21.41
C ASP A 163 -13.49 -19.85 -20.73
N GLY A 164 -13.43 -18.59 -21.14
CA GLY A 164 -14.20 -17.49 -20.53
C GLY A 164 -13.57 -16.89 -19.28
N GLU A 165 -12.33 -17.28 -18.95
CA GLU A 165 -11.60 -16.90 -17.74
C GLU A 165 -10.32 -16.13 -18.10
N LEU A 166 -9.95 -15.17 -17.26
CA LEU A 166 -8.66 -14.51 -17.28
C LEU A 166 -7.71 -15.32 -16.39
N VAL A 167 -6.76 -16.00 -16.98
CA VAL A 167 -5.91 -16.98 -16.29
C VAL A 167 -4.46 -16.52 -16.27
N ASN A 168 -3.84 -16.50 -15.09
CA ASN A 168 -2.39 -16.46 -14.96
C ASN A 168 -1.85 -17.89 -14.98
N ASP A 169 -1.32 -18.35 -16.11
CA ASP A 169 -0.80 -19.71 -16.29
C ASP A 169 0.66 -19.83 -15.79
N ASN A 170 0.85 -19.61 -14.49
CA ASN A 170 2.15 -19.61 -13.82
C ASN A 170 2.28 -20.74 -12.78
N PRO A 171 2.34 -22.02 -13.20
CA PRO A 171 2.39 -23.15 -12.27
C PRO A 171 3.66 -23.12 -11.41
N GLU A 172 3.53 -23.54 -10.15
CA GLU A 172 4.70 -23.81 -9.31
C GLU A 172 5.50 -24.98 -9.89
N VAL A 173 6.82 -24.82 -9.99
CA VAL A 173 7.72 -25.89 -10.40
C VAL A 173 8.63 -26.22 -9.22
N PRO A 174 8.45 -27.39 -8.56
CA PRO A 174 9.25 -27.77 -7.39
C PRO A 174 10.75 -27.68 -7.67
N GLY A 175 11.47 -27.01 -6.79
CA GLY A 175 12.93 -26.85 -6.89
C GLY A 175 13.39 -25.82 -7.91
N GLN A 176 12.50 -25.14 -8.63
CA GLN A 176 12.85 -24.02 -9.50
C GLN A 176 12.42 -22.69 -8.87
N ARG A 177 13.38 -21.79 -8.68
CA ARG A 177 13.08 -20.37 -8.57
C ARG A 177 12.78 -19.85 -9.97
N THR A 178 11.51 -19.87 -10.36
CA THR A 178 11.07 -19.14 -11.55
C THR A 178 11.10 -17.64 -11.25
N HIS A 179 11.51 -16.84 -12.23
CA HIS A 179 11.26 -15.40 -12.15
C HIS A 179 9.76 -15.21 -12.27
N GLY A 180 9.16 -14.39 -11.41
CA GLY A 180 7.72 -14.12 -11.43
C GLY A 180 7.23 -13.77 -12.84
N ALA A 181 6.03 -14.24 -13.20
CA ALA A 181 5.40 -13.84 -14.46
C ALA A 181 5.07 -12.35 -14.48
N ALA A 182 4.60 -11.85 -15.62
CA ALA A 182 4.04 -10.50 -15.66
C ALA A 182 2.87 -10.38 -14.68
N ASN A 183 2.79 -9.21 -14.08
CA ASN A 183 1.57 -8.69 -13.48
C ASN A 183 0.64 -8.20 -14.61
N ILE A 184 -0.66 -8.01 -14.38
CA ILE A 184 -1.57 -7.44 -15.41
C ILE A 184 -2.44 -6.34 -14.82
N MET A 185 -2.69 -5.27 -15.57
CA MET A 185 -3.55 -4.18 -15.11
C MET A 185 -4.55 -3.72 -16.16
N THR A 186 -5.64 -3.10 -15.73
CA THR A 186 -6.59 -2.46 -16.64
C THR A 186 -5.95 -1.23 -17.28
N THR A 187 -6.25 -1.00 -18.56
CA THR A 187 -5.89 0.23 -19.28
C THR A 187 -6.73 1.43 -18.84
N GLU A 188 -7.92 1.19 -18.27
CA GLU A 188 -8.76 2.20 -17.64
C GLU A 188 -8.36 2.42 -16.17
N THR A 189 -8.58 3.63 -15.67
CA THR A 189 -8.36 4.02 -14.27
C THR A 189 -9.66 4.43 -13.59
N PHE A 190 -9.78 4.14 -12.30
CA PHE A 190 -10.98 4.36 -11.50
C PHE A 190 -10.67 5.11 -10.20
N GLN A 191 -11.63 5.92 -9.74
CA GLN A 191 -11.55 6.63 -8.47
C GLN A 191 -12.36 5.87 -7.41
N ASP A 192 -13.66 6.16 -7.33
CA ASP A 192 -14.61 5.44 -6.47
C ASP A 192 -15.32 4.38 -7.32
N PHE A 193 -15.55 3.20 -6.79
CA PHE A 193 -16.16 2.11 -7.54
C PHE A 193 -16.82 1.06 -6.64
N LYS A 194 -17.71 0.28 -7.28
CA LYS A 194 -18.08 -1.05 -6.84
C LYS A 194 -17.50 -2.07 -7.81
N LEU A 195 -16.69 -3.00 -7.33
CA LEU A 195 -16.12 -4.10 -8.08
C LEU A 195 -16.81 -5.40 -7.66
N HIS A 196 -17.20 -6.21 -8.63
CA HIS A 196 -17.46 -7.64 -8.44
C HIS A 196 -16.39 -8.42 -9.20
N ILE A 197 -15.79 -9.41 -8.57
CA ILE A 197 -14.78 -10.28 -9.18
C ILE A 197 -14.86 -11.68 -8.58
N GLU A 198 -14.84 -12.69 -9.43
CA GLU A 198 -14.69 -14.09 -9.01
C GLU A 198 -13.26 -14.53 -9.23
N VAL A 199 -12.73 -15.29 -8.28
CA VAL A 199 -11.37 -15.85 -8.35
C VAL A 199 -11.36 -17.31 -7.91
N ASN A 200 -10.53 -18.11 -8.58
CA ASN A 200 -10.13 -19.44 -8.14
C ASN A 200 -8.61 -19.46 -7.98
N CYS A 201 -8.18 -19.56 -6.72
CA CYS A 201 -6.77 -19.66 -6.36
C CYS A 201 -6.50 -21.10 -5.88
N PRO A 202 -5.59 -21.86 -6.51
CA PRO A 202 -5.27 -23.22 -6.07
C PRO A 202 -4.59 -23.23 -4.69
N GLU A 203 -4.53 -24.40 -4.07
CA GLU A 203 -3.67 -24.63 -2.91
C GLU A 203 -2.23 -24.25 -3.22
N GLY A 204 -1.57 -23.55 -2.29
CA GLY A 204 -0.23 -22.99 -2.51
C GLY A 204 -0.17 -21.79 -3.47
N GLY A 205 -1.29 -21.37 -4.09
CA GLY A 205 -1.32 -20.18 -4.93
C GLY A 205 -1.23 -18.88 -4.12
N ASN A 206 -0.63 -17.85 -4.72
CA ASN A 206 -0.59 -16.50 -4.19
C ASN A 206 -0.76 -15.47 -5.31
N SER A 207 -1.56 -14.45 -5.06
CA SER A 207 -1.82 -13.28 -5.88
C SER A 207 -2.45 -12.18 -5.02
N GLY A 208 -2.89 -11.10 -5.65
CA GLY A 208 -3.55 -9.97 -5.04
C GLY A 208 -4.37 -9.21 -6.06
N ILE A 209 -5.51 -8.69 -5.62
CA ILE A 209 -6.35 -7.75 -6.38
C ILE A 209 -6.03 -6.35 -5.87
N TYR A 210 -5.27 -5.58 -6.64
CA TYR A 210 -4.88 -4.23 -6.29
C TYR A 210 -5.93 -3.23 -6.73
N LEU A 211 -6.62 -2.66 -5.75
CA LEU A 211 -7.59 -1.60 -5.89
C LEU A 211 -6.86 -0.29 -6.19
N ARG A 212 -7.21 0.36 -7.31
CA ARG A 212 -6.52 1.56 -7.84
C ARG A 212 -5.00 1.35 -8.01
N GLY A 213 -4.53 0.12 -8.16
CA GLY A 213 -3.12 -0.22 -8.26
C GLY A 213 -2.32 0.00 -6.97
N ARG A 214 -2.97 0.18 -5.82
CA ARG A 214 -2.31 0.61 -4.58
C ARG A 214 -2.68 -0.19 -3.34
N TYR A 215 -3.89 -0.73 -3.29
CA TYR A 215 -4.39 -1.41 -2.09
C TYR A 215 -4.71 -2.86 -2.42
N GLU A 216 -3.91 -3.78 -1.90
CA GLU A 216 -4.04 -5.20 -2.16
C GLU A 216 -5.13 -5.84 -1.30
N LEU A 217 -6.13 -6.39 -1.97
CA LEU A 217 -7.00 -7.42 -1.43
C LEU A 217 -6.35 -8.78 -1.71
N GLN A 218 -5.94 -9.48 -0.66
CA GLN A 218 -5.11 -10.68 -0.74
C GLN A 218 -5.85 -11.86 -1.38
N VAL A 219 -5.19 -12.54 -2.31
CA VAL A 219 -5.66 -13.78 -2.94
C VAL A 219 -4.65 -14.90 -2.69
N GLY A 220 -4.89 -15.73 -1.69
CA GLY A 220 -4.03 -16.86 -1.36
C GLY A 220 -3.84 -17.01 0.13
N THR A 221 -2.73 -17.63 0.54
CA THR A 221 -2.38 -17.83 1.95
C THR A 221 -0.88 -17.76 2.14
N GLU A 222 -0.43 -17.26 3.29
CA GLU A 222 0.97 -17.36 3.73
C GLU A 222 1.14 -18.37 4.88
N GLY A 223 0.17 -19.28 5.04
CA GLY A 223 0.21 -20.37 6.02
C GLY A 223 -0.18 -19.96 7.43
N GLY A 224 -0.92 -18.86 7.61
CA GLY A 224 -1.57 -18.47 8.87
C GLY A 224 -0.65 -17.81 9.89
N LYS A 225 0.61 -17.53 9.57
CA LYS A 225 1.55 -16.88 10.50
C LYS A 225 1.15 -15.44 10.83
N LEU A 226 0.65 -14.72 9.82
CA LEU A 226 0.13 -13.37 9.95
C LEU A 226 -1.29 -13.35 9.37
N PRO A 227 -2.33 -13.22 10.20
CA PRO A 227 -3.71 -13.21 9.71
C PRO A 227 -3.99 -12.15 8.63
N SER A 228 -3.28 -11.02 8.63
CA SER A 228 -3.41 -9.97 7.61
C SER A 228 -2.76 -10.30 6.26
N HIS A 229 -2.25 -11.52 6.08
CA HIS A 229 -1.65 -12.03 4.86
C HIS A 229 -2.45 -13.20 4.26
N GLU A 230 -3.67 -13.42 4.78
CA GLU A 230 -4.55 -14.51 4.39
C GLU A 230 -5.64 -14.05 3.41
N MET A 231 -6.30 -15.02 2.75
CA MET A 231 -7.31 -14.77 1.72
C MET A 231 -8.38 -13.76 2.19
N GLY A 232 -8.55 -12.69 1.42
CA GLY A 232 -9.52 -11.64 1.72
C GLY A 232 -9.05 -10.59 2.74
N ALA A 233 -7.80 -10.65 3.22
CA ALA A 233 -7.20 -9.55 3.97
C ALA A 233 -7.01 -8.31 3.08
N ILE A 234 -7.07 -7.11 3.69
CA ILE A 234 -6.36 -5.97 3.10
C ILE A 234 -4.91 -6.12 3.54
N TYR A 235 -4.04 -6.45 2.59
CA TYR A 235 -2.72 -7.03 2.87
C TYR A 235 -1.96 -6.20 3.90
N SER A 236 -1.44 -6.90 4.92
CA SER A 236 -0.70 -6.36 6.06
C SER A 236 -1.50 -5.45 7.01
N TYR A 237 -2.63 -4.86 6.61
CA TYR A 237 -3.42 -3.94 7.44
C TYR A 237 -4.59 -4.60 8.18
N PHE A 238 -5.48 -5.29 7.49
CA PHE A 238 -6.73 -5.80 8.06
C PHE A 238 -6.88 -7.29 7.78
N PRO A 239 -6.87 -8.16 8.81
CA PRO A 239 -7.08 -9.59 8.63
C PRO A 239 -8.53 -9.90 8.25
N PRO A 240 -8.80 -11.08 7.64
CA PRO A 240 -10.17 -11.54 7.49
C PRO A 240 -10.81 -11.79 8.87
N PRO A 241 -12.15 -11.93 8.94
CA PRO A 241 -12.83 -12.27 10.19
C PRO A 241 -12.25 -13.51 10.85
N GLU A 242 -12.28 -13.54 12.19
CA GLU A 242 -11.80 -14.69 12.95
C GLU A 242 -12.51 -15.98 12.52
N GLY A 243 -11.73 -17.04 12.28
CA GLY A 243 -12.24 -18.34 11.83
C GLY A 243 -12.64 -18.40 10.35
N ALA A 244 -12.36 -17.36 9.55
CA ALA A 244 -12.54 -17.42 8.10
C ALA A 244 -11.67 -18.52 7.46
N GLU A 245 -12.27 -19.33 6.58
CA GLU A 245 -11.54 -20.31 5.79
C GLU A 245 -10.91 -19.67 4.54
N ASN A 246 -9.73 -20.13 4.13
CA ASN A 246 -9.09 -19.64 2.91
C ASN A 246 -9.82 -20.06 1.63
N GLY A 247 -10.59 -21.14 1.63
CA GLY A 247 -11.44 -21.53 0.49
C GLY A 247 -10.69 -21.75 -0.84
N LEU A 248 -9.42 -22.15 -0.78
CA LEU A 248 -8.56 -22.40 -1.93
C LEU A 248 -9.09 -23.57 -2.79
N GLY A 249 -8.74 -23.56 -4.07
CA GLY A 249 -9.18 -24.52 -5.09
C GLY A 249 -10.65 -24.40 -5.52
N ARG A 250 -11.38 -23.42 -4.99
CA ARG A 250 -12.78 -23.17 -5.30
C ARG A 250 -12.97 -21.74 -5.82
N TRP A 251 -14.01 -21.55 -6.63
CA TRP A 251 -14.47 -20.21 -6.98
C TRP A 251 -15.00 -19.51 -5.73
N THR A 252 -14.48 -18.32 -5.48
CA THR A 252 -14.92 -17.40 -4.44
C THR A 252 -15.19 -16.04 -5.07
N THR A 253 -16.18 -15.34 -4.54
CA THR A 253 -16.61 -14.02 -5.01
C THR A 253 -16.05 -12.95 -4.07
N PHE A 254 -15.65 -11.81 -4.64
CA PHE A 254 -15.40 -10.58 -3.90
C PHE A 254 -16.28 -9.46 -4.44
N ASP A 255 -17.10 -8.89 -3.55
CA ASP A 255 -17.83 -7.65 -3.80
C ASP A 255 -17.18 -6.54 -2.99
N VAL A 256 -16.54 -5.60 -3.68
CA VAL A 256 -15.75 -4.52 -3.09
C VAL A 256 -16.41 -3.19 -3.39
N THR A 257 -16.61 -2.36 -2.36
CA THR A 257 -16.89 -0.93 -2.52
C THR A 257 -15.68 -0.15 -2.03
N LEU A 258 -15.12 0.70 -2.88
CA LEU A 258 -14.05 1.63 -2.51
C LEU A 258 -14.52 3.06 -2.75
N VAL A 259 -14.53 3.88 -1.70
CA VAL A 259 -14.81 5.32 -1.76
C VAL A 259 -13.67 6.07 -1.08
N GLY A 260 -12.93 6.87 -1.85
CA GLY A 260 -11.67 7.44 -1.38
C GLY A 260 -10.65 6.33 -1.10
N ARG A 261 -10.45 6.02 0.18
CA ARG A 261 -9.68 4.87 0.67
C ARG A 261 -10.42 4.07 1.76
N HIS A 262 -11.72 4.29 1.89
CA HIS A 262 -12.57 3.45 2.72
C HIS A 262 -13.04 2.26 1.90
N VAL A 263 -12.82 1.06 2.43
CA VAL A 263 -13.11 -0.19 1.74
C VAL A 263 -14.15 -1.00 2.51
N THR A 264 -15.17 -1.45 1.79
CA THR A 264 -16.07 -2.51 2.21
C THR A 264 -15.81 -3.72 1.32
N VAL A 265 -15.62 -4.90 1.92
CA VAL A 265 -15.41 -6.15 1.20
C VAL A 265 -16.38 -7.20 1.72
N LEU A 266 -17.16 -7.77 0.83
CA LEU A 266 -17.83 -9.04 1.06
C LEU A 266 -17.10 -10.13 0.28
N ARG A 267 -16.92 -11.28 0.92
CA ARG A 267 -16.44 -12.49 0.26
C ARG A 267 -17.48 -13.59 0.41
N ASP A 268 -17.94 -14.16 -0.70
CA ASP A 268 -19.03 -15.15 -0.72
C ASP A 268 -20.27 -14.66 0.06
N GLY A 269 -20.59 -13.38 -0.11
CA GLY A 269 -21.70 -12.69 0.56
C GLY A 269 -21.50 -12.44 2.05
N LYS A 270 -20.35 -12.80 2.65
CA LYS A 270 -20.04 -12.55 4.06
C LYS A 270 -19.19 -11.29 4.21
N MET A 271 -19.50 -10.47 5.21
CA MET A 271 -18.73 -9.25 5.50
C MET A 271 -17.31 -9.60 5.98
N TYR A 272 -16.30 -9.06 5.31
CA TYR A 272 -14.89 -9.19 5.70
C TYR A 272 -14.36 -7.88 6.26
N HIS A 273 -14.61 -6.78 5.55
CA HIS A 273 -14.22 -5.43 5.95
C HIS A 273 -15.43 -4.52 5.81
N ASP A 274 -15.78 -3.78 6.86
CA ASP A 274 -16.92 -2.87 6.86
C ASP A 274 -16.45 -1.41 6.91
N ASN A 275 -16.35 -0.78 5.73
CA ASN A 275 -16.02 0.63 5.54
C ASN A 275 -14.74 1.10 6.28
N VAL A 276 -13.73 0.23 6.36
CA VAL A 276 -12.47 0.50 7.06
C VAL A 276 -11.60 1.46 6.25
N GLU A 277 -10.95 2.43 6.91
CA GLU A 277 -9.98 3.31 6.26
C GLU A 277 -8.67 2.54 6.04
N ILE A 278 -8.26 2.35 4.79
CA ILE A 278 -6.93 1.81 4.49
C ILE A 278 -5.90 2.89 4.84
N PRO A 279 -4.91 2.64 5.72
CA PRO A 279 -4.02 3.71 6.17
C PRO A 279 -3.20 4.37 5.05
N GLY A 280 -2.74 3.57 4.10
CA GLY A 280 -1.93 3.98 2.95
C GLY A 280 -1.81 2.84 1.94
N PRO A 281 -1.00 2.99 0.87
CA PRO A 281 -0.74 1.93 -0.09
C PRO A 281 -0.21 0.67 0.60
N THR A 282 -0.50 -0.50 0.05
CA THR A 282 0.13 -1.77 0.45
C THR A 282 1.42 -1.99 -0.33
N GLY A 283 2.22 -2.98 0.07
CA GLY A 283 3.36 -3.43 -0.73
C GLY A 283 2.91 -3.82 -2.13
N GLY A 284 3.73 -3.56 -3.15
CA GLY A 284 3.40 -3.85 -4.55
C GLY A 284 2.60 -2.75 -5.26
N ALA A 285 2.29 -1.64 -4.59
CA ALA A 285 1.66 -0.48 -5.22
C ALA A 285 2.42 0.01 -6.47
N LEU A 286 1.69 0.51 -7.47
CA LEU A 286 2.27 1.07 -8.70
C LEU A 286 2.86 2.46 -8.49
N ASP A 287 2.22 3.25 -7.63
CA ASP A 287 2.62 4.60 -7.24
C ASP A 287 2.06 4.97 -5.86
N SER A 288 2.51 6.09 -5.28
CA SER A 288 2.00 6.62 -4.02
C SER A 288 1.02 7.77 -4.22
N ASN A 289 0.45 8.00 -5.40
CA ASN A 289 -0.45 9.12 -5.66
C ASN A 289 -1.88 8.78 -5.22
N GLU A 290 -2.12 8.67 -3.91
CA GLU A 290 -3.41 8.19 -3.37
C GLU A 290 -4.62 9.03 -3.80
N ALA A 291 -4.42 10.30 -4.20
CA ALA A 291 -5.49 11.17 -4.70
C ALA A 291 -6.01 10.77 -6.09
N GLU A 292 -5.14 10.21 -6.95
CA GLU A 292 -5.39 10.06 -8.38
C GLU A 292 -6.08 8.75 -8.74
N PRO A 293 -6.97 8.72 -9.75
CA PRO A 293 -7.53 7.48 -10.27
C PRO A 293 -6.44 6.45 -10.55
N GLY A 294 -6.75 5.16 -10.39
CA GLY A 294 -5.77 4.09 -10.65
C GLY A 294 -6.43 2.87 -11.28
N PRO A 295 -5.65 2.00 -11.93
CA PRO A 295 -6.17 0.80 -12.58
C PRO A 295 -6.56 -0.26 -11.54
N PHE A 296 -7.25 -1.32 -11.96
CA PHE A 296 -7.12 -2.58 -11.24
C PHE A 296 -5.85 -3.28 -11.69
N TYR A 297 -5.13 -3.88 -10.75
CA TYR A 297 -3.93 -4.67 -11.03
C TYR A 297 -4.08 -6.05 -10.37
N LEU A 298 -3.81 -7.12 -11.11
CA LEU A 298 -3.78 -8.49 -10.59
C LEU A 298 -2.33 -9.00 -10.56
N GLN A 299 -1.91 -9.46 -9.39
CA GLN A 299 -0.55 -9.94 -9.14
C GLN A 299 -0.32 -11.30 -9.83
N GLY A 300 0.54 -11.31 -10.83
CA GLY A 300 0.90 -12.53 -11.58
C GLY A 300 2.34 -12.99 -11.34
N ASP A 301 3.16 -12.17 -10.70
CA ASP A 301 4.55 -12.47 -10.38
C ASP A 301 4.73 -13.51 -9.25
N HIS A 302 3.63 -13.96 -8.65
CA HIS A 302 3.55 -15.07 -7.70
C HIS A 302 3.11 -16.38 -8.38
N HIS A 303 3.29 -17.50 -7.68
CA HIS A 303 3.05 -18.84 -8.22
C HIS A 303 1.60 -19.29 -8.06
N GLY A 304 1.19 -20.21 -8.92
CA GLY A 304 -0.15 -20.78 -8.96
C GLY A 304 -0.85 -20.47 -10.28
N VAL A 305 -1.58 -21.45 -10.82
CA VAL A 305 -2.49 -21.22 -11.95
C VAL A 305 -3.77 -20.62 -11.41
N ILE A 306 -3.88 -19.29 -11.46
CA ILE A 306 -4.99 -18.54 -10.86
C ILE A 306 -5.93 -18.08 -11.97
N ALA A 307 -7.23 -18.28 -11.76
CA ALA A 307 -8.26 -17.92 -12.73
C ALA A 307 -9.20 -16.87 -12.14
N TYR A 308 -9.58 -15.90 -12.97
CA TYR A 308 -10.55 -14.87 -12.65
C TYR A 308 -11.67 -14.88 -13.69
N ARG A 309 -12.89 -14.53 -13.26
CA ARG A 309 -14.02 -14.33 -14.17
C ARG A 309 -15.02 -13.35 -13.58
N ASN A 310 -16.04 -13.01 -14.37
CA ASN A 310 -17.13 -12.12 -13.96
C ASN A 310 -16.64 -10.81 -13.34
N ILE A 311 -15.58 -10.22 -13.92
CA ILE A 311 -15.02 -8.97 -13.43
C ILE A 311 -15.92 -7.83 -13.92
N THR A 312 -16.66 -7.20 -13.01
CA THR A 312 -17.56 -6.09 -13.34
C THR A 312 -17.36 -4.89 -12.44
N ILE A 313 -17.59 -3.70 -12.99
CA ILE A 313 -17.47 -2.43 -12.27
C ILE A 313 -18.74 -1.59 -12.39
N SER A 314 -19.09 -0.92 -11.29
CA SER A 314 -19.98 0.24 -11.29
C SER A 314 -19.22 1.46 -10.78
N VAL A 315 -19.43 2.61 -11.41
CA VAL A 315 -18.81 3.89 -11.02
C VAL A 315 -19.90 4.88 -10.61
N PRO A 316 -19.57 5.99 -9.92
CA PRO A 316 -20.55 7.01 -9.57
C PRO A 316 -21.24 7.57 -10.82
N LYS A 317 -22.55 7.79 -10.76
CA LYS A 317 -23.25 8.54 -11.81
C LYS A 317 -22.86 10.01 -11.71
N LYS A 318 -22.49 10.62 -12.83
CA LYS A 318 -22.38 12.08 -12.96
C LYS A 318 -23.75 12.73 -12.88
#